data_AF-Q8CHI9-F1
#
_entry.id   AF-Q8CHI9-F1
#
_cell.length_a   1.000
_cell.length_b   1.000
_cell.length_c   1.000
_cell.angle_alpha   90.00
_cell.angle_beta   90.00
_cell.angle_gamma   90.00
#
_symmetry.space_group_name_H-M   'P 1'
#
loop_
_entity.id
_entity.type
_entity.pdbx_description
1 polymer ?
#
loop_
_entity_poly.entity_id
_entity_poly.type
_entity_poly.pdbx_seq_one_letter_code
_entity_poly.pdbx_strand_id
1 'polypeptide(L)'
;MRHCINCCIQLFPEDAHKQQVACQGGPHHSHQACPSCKGEDKILFRVDSKQMNLLAVLEVRTEGNENWGGFLRFRKGKRCSLVFGLIIMTLVMASYILSGAHQELLISSPFHYGGFPSNPSVMDSESPSDVKEHHYQPSVNNISYVKDYPNIKLIIDSIAARNEFTTRQLPDLQDLKRQELHMFSVIPNKFLPTSKSPCWYEEFSGRNTTDPYLTNSYVLYSKRFRSTFDTLRKAFWGHLSHVHGKHFRLRCLPHFYIIGQPKCGTTDLYDRLRLHPEVKFSAIKEPHWWTRKRFGIVRLRDGLRDRYPVEDYLDLFDLAAHQIHQGLQAASAEQTSKMNRIIIGEASASTMWDNNAWTFFYDNSTDGEPPFLTQDFIHAFQPEAKLLVMLRDPVERLYSDYLYFASSNKSADDFHEKVTEALQLFENCMLDYSLRACVYNNTLNNAMPVRLQVGLYAVYLLDWLTVFSKEQFLILRLEDHASNVKYTMHKVFQFLNLGPLSEKQEALMTKSPASNTRRPEDRSLGPMWPITQKILRDFYGPFNTRLAQVLDDEAFAWKTT
;
A
#
# COMPACT_ATOMS: atom_id res chain seq x y z
N MET A 1 27.09 -31.83 -1.19
CA MET A 1 26.27 -32.17 -2.38
C MET A 1 25.21 -31.10 -2.54
N ARG A 2 25.31 -30.24 -3.56
CA ARG A 2 24.28 -29.25 -3.88
C ARG A 2 23.29 -29.89 -4.84
N HIS A 3 22.01 -29.90 -4.47
CA HIS A 3 20.95 -30.38 -5.33
C HIS A 3 20.76 -29.39 -6.48
N CYS A 4 20.84 -29.88 -7.71
CA CYS A 4 20.40 -29.14 -8.88
C CYS A 4 18.87 -29.22 -8.93
N ILE A 5 18.20 -28.08 -8.87
CA ILE A 5 16.73 -27.99 -8.78
C ILE A 5 16.01 -28.53 -10.04
N ASN A 6 16.72 -28.76 -11.14
CA ASN A 6 16.13 -29.17 -12.42
C ASN A 6 16.16 -30.68 -12.70
N CYS A 7 16.50 -31.54 -11.74
CA CYS A 7 16.37 -33.00 -11.88
C CYS A 7 15.09 -33.51 -11.20
N CYS A 8 13.92 -33.16 -11.72
CA CYS A 8 12.66 -33.80 -11.35
C CYS A 8 12.46 -35.04 -12.24
N ILE A 9 12.92 -36.21 -11.79
CA ILE A 9 12.54 -37.48 -12.43
C ILE A 9 11.11 -37.80 -12.00
N GLN A 10 10.23 -37.94 -12.99
CA GLN A 10 8.84 -38.36 -12.86
C GLN A 10 8.82 -39.86 -12.50
N LEU A 11 8.41 -40.22 -11.28
CA LEU A 11 8.26 -41.61 -10.86
C LEU A 11 6.82 -42.06 -11.15
N PHE A 12 6.62 -42.88 -12.19
CA PHE A 12 5.37 -43.62 -12.41
C PHE A 12 5.38 -44.94 -11.60
N PRO A 13 4.22 -45.44 -11.10
CA PRO A 13 4.21 -46.37 -9.96
C PRO A 13 4.39 -47.87 -10.24
N GLU A 14 4.73 -48.34 -11.45
CA GLU A 14 4.60 -49.78 -11.76
C GLU A 14 5.83 -50.52 -12.31
N ASP A 15 7.04 -49.95 -12.33
CA ASP A 15 8.22 -50.71 -12.78
C ASP A 15 9.02 -51.32 -11.62
N ALA A 16 8.62 -52.55 -11.28
CA ALA A 16 9.39 -53.49 -10.49
C ALA A 16 10.63 -54.00 -11.26
N HIS A 17 11.65 -53.16 -11.44
CA HIS A 17 12.98 -53.63 -11.84
C HIS A 17 14.09 -52.92 -11.05
N LYS A 18 14.78 -53.71 -10.22
CA LYS A 18 16.06 -53.36 -9.62
C LYS A 18 17.08 -53.07 -10.72
N GLN A 19 17.58 -51.84 -10.83
CA GLN A 19 19.00 -51.57 -11.06
C GLN A 19 19.36 -50.09 -10.84
N GLN A 20 20.35 -49.89 -9.97
CA GLN A 20 21.01 -48.63 -9.68
C GLN A 20 21.62 -48.04 -10.96
N VAL A 21 21.21 -46.84 -11.36
CA VAL A 21 22.01 -45.98 -12.25
C VAL A 21 22.87 -45.09 -11.35
N ALA A 22 23.95 -45.68 -10.84
CA ALA A 22 25.06 -44.92 -10.27
C ALA A 22 25.91 -44.37 -11.43
N CYS A 23 26.25 -43.09 -11.37
CA CYS A 23 27.21 -42.47 -12.28
C CYS A 23 28.54 -43.26 -12.24
N GLN A 24 28.86 -43.96 -13.33
CA GLN A 24 30.17 -44.59 -13.52
C GLN A 24 31.21 -43.51 -13.80
N GLY A 25 31.71 -42.89 -12.73
CA GLY A 25 32.96 -42.15 -12.74
C GLY A 25 34.09 -43.11 -12.41
N GLY A 26 34.95 -43.41 -13.40
CA GLY A 26 36.17 -44.17 -13.21
C GLY A 26 37.18 -43.48 -12.26
N PRO A 27 38.20 -44.20 -11.77
CA PRO A 27 39.15 -43.69 -10.81
C PRO A 27 40.27 -42.94 -11.52
N HIS A 28 40.12 -41.62 -11.72
CA HIS A 28 41.18 -40.60 -11.79
C HIS A 28 40.62 -39.29 -12.40
N HIS A 29 40.97 -38.17 -11.78
CA HIS A 29 40.87 -36.77 -12.21
C HIS A 29 40.16 -36.45 -13.55
N SER A 30 39.04 -35.72 -13.47
CA SER A 30 38.97 -34.31 -13.94
C SER A 30 37.53 -33.80 -13.89
N HIS A 31 37.38 -32.55 -13.47
CA HIS A 31 36.12 -31.82 -13.42
C HIS A 31 35.51 -31.68 -14.82
N GLN A 32 34.64 -32.60 -15.23
CA GLN A 32 33.71 -32.33 -16.31
C GLN A 32 32.59 -31.43 -15.77
N ALA A 33 32.74 -30.13 -16.03
CA ALA A 33 31.77 -29.11 -15.71
C ALA A 33 30.46 -29.34 -16.48
N CYS A 34 29.34 -29.16 -15.79
CA CYS A 34 28.00 -29.23 -16.37
C CYS A 34 27.85 -28.17 -17.49
N PRO A 35 27.48 -28.56 -18.73
CA PRO A 35 27.37 -27.63 -19.85
C PRO A 35 26.28 -26.56 -19.69
N SER A 36 25.30 -26.76 -18.78
CA SER A 36 24.26 -25.77 -18.50
C SER A 36 24.67 -24.68 -17.50
N CYS A 37 25.88 -24.74 -16.91
CA CYS A 37 26.32 -23.80 -15.87
C CYS A 37 27.43 -22.86 -16.37
N LYS A 38 27.42 -22.50 -17.67
CA LYS A 38 28.35 -21.52 -18.25
C LYS A 38 28.07 -20.12 -17.69
N GLY A 39 29.00 -19.60 -16.88
CA GLY A 39 29.54 -18.26 -17.09
C GLY A 39 28.82 -17.03 -16.54
N GLU A 40 28.47 -16.97 -15.25
CA GLU A 40 28.41 -15.67 -14.56
C GLU A 40 29.42 -15.62 -13.41
N ASP A 41 30.57 -15.03 -13.76
CA ASP A 41 31.73 -14.83 -12.93
C ASP A 41 31.51 -13.73 -11.88
N LYS A 42 32.13 -13.98 -10.73
CA LYS A 42 32.21 -13.11 -9.55
C LYS A 42 33.04 -11.86 -9.85
N ILE A 43 32.52 -10.67 -9.55
CA ILE A 43 33.37 -9.49 -9.31
C ILE A 43 33.75 -9.48 -7.82
N LEU A 44 35.05 -9.67 -7.55
CA LEU A 44 35.63 -9.93 -6.24
C LEU A 44 36.74 -8.89 -5.99
N PHE A 45 36.60 -8.03 -4.97
CA PHE A 45 37.70 -7.18 -4.47
C PHE A 45 37.87 -7.34 -2.95
N ARG A 46 39.13 -7.50 -2.53
CA ARG A 46 39.59 -7.82 -1.16
C ARG A 46 40.44 -6.69 -0.59
N VAL A 47 40.28 -6.39 0.71
CA VAL A 47 41.28 -5.69 1.54
C VAL A 47 41.28 -6.33 2.96
N ASP A 48 42.47 -6.69 3.46
CA ASP A 48 42.81 -7.39 4.71
C ASP A 48 42.03 -8.68 5.04
N SER A 49 41.90 -9.56 4.04
CA SER A 49 41.43 -10.95 4.13
C SER A 49 39.99 -11.16 4.63
N LYS A 50 39.18 -10.10 4.79
CA LYS A 50 37.74 -10.22 5.13
C LYS A 50 36.84 -9.50 4.14
N GLN A 51 35.71 -10.15 3.87
CA GLN A 51 34.73 -9.83 2.82
C GLN A 51 33.78 -8.71 3.32
N MET A 52 33.54 -7.67 2.52
CA MET A 52 32.65 -6.54 2.86
C MET A 52 31.51 -6.38 1.84
N ASN A 53 30.34 -5.95 2.33
CA ASN A 53 29.16 -5.56 1.54
C ASN A 53 29.10 -4.02 1.39
N LEU A 54 28.60 -3.54 0.24
CA LEU A 54 28.55 -2.13 -0.21
C LEU A 54 27.73 -1.18 0.70
N LEU A 55 27.02 -1.70 1.70
CA LEU A 55 26.13 -0.92 2.59
C LEU A 55 26.55 -1.00 4.06
N ALA A 56 27.87 -1.05 4.33
CA ALA A 56 28.39 -0.92 5.69
C ALA A 56 28.14 0.50 6.23
N VAL A 57 26.92 0.74 6.72
CA VAL A 57 26.59 1.89 7.56
C VAL A 57 27.51 1.84 8.77
N LEU A 58 28.35 2.87 8.89
CA LEU A 58 29.26 3.09 10.01
C LEU A 58 28.48 3.01 11.33
N GLU A 59 28.66 1.91 12.05
CA GLU A 59 28.12 1.76 13.39
C GLU A 59 28.94 2.66 14.33
N VAL A 60 28.42 3.87 14.58
CA VAL A 60 28.97 4.74 15.60
C VAL A 60 28.70 4.10 16.96
N ARG A 61 29.70 3.36 17.47
CA ARG A 61 29.73 2.85 18.84
C ARG A 61 29.49 3.99 19.81
N THR A 62 28.40 3.93 20.55
CA THR A 62 28.25 4.66 21.80
C THR A 62 28.72 3.73 22.92
N GLU A 63 30.04 3.75 23.16
CA GLU A 63 30.62 3.25 24.39
C GLU A 63 30.25 4.18 25.56
N GLY A 64 29.93 3.58 26.70
CA GLY A 64 30.40 4.09 27.99
C GLY A 64 29.36 4.80 28.88
N ASN A 65 29.04 4.10 29.97
CA ASN A 65 28.80 4.63 31.32
C ASN A 65 29.29 6.05 31.56
N GLU A 66 28.48 6.87 32.25
CA GLU A 66 28.90 7.55 33.48
C GLU A 66 27.72 8.28 34.15
N ASN A 67 27.38 7.82 35.36
CA ASN A 67 27.04 8.68 36.48
C ASN A 67 28.10 9.80 36.55
N TRP A 68 27.80 11.06 36.88
CA TRP A 68 27.00 11.54 37.99
C TRP A 68 26.77 13.05 37.78
N GLY A 69 25.91 13.66 38.60
CA GLY A 69 25.78 15.12 38.67
C GLY A 69 27.14 15.80 38.87
N GLY A 70 27.45 16.75 37.97
CA GLY A 70 28.69 17.51 37.95
C GLY A 70 28.78 18.35 36.67
N PHE A 71 28.00 19.43 36.61
CA PHE A 71 28.15 20.48 35.62
C PHE A 71 29.61 20.98 35.56
N LEU A 72 30.08 21.28 34.34
CA LEU A 72 31.28 22.08 34.03
C LEU A 72 32.68 21.41 34.13
N ARG A 73 32.91 20.35 33.34
CA ARG A 73 34.24 20.12 32.71
C ARG A 73 34.11 19.38 31.38
N PHE A 74 33.57 20.07 30.37
CA PHE A 74 33.53 19.57 28.99
C PHE A 74 34.95 19.24 28.49
N ARG A 75 35.24 17.94 28.31
CA ARG A 75 36.50 17.40 27.73
C ARG A 75 36.84 18.09 26.40
N LYS A 76 38.13 18.41 26.21
CA LYS A 76 38.72 19.08 25.02
C LYS A 76 38.22 18.54 23.66
N GLY A 77 37.93 17.24 23.54
CA GLY A 77 37.53 16.61 22.27
C GLY A 77 36.20 17.09 21.68
N LYS A 78 35.17 17.36 22.50
CA LYS A 78 33.86 17.86 22.01
C LYS A 78 33.95 19.32 21.56
N ARG A 79 34.86 20.12 22.12
CA ARG A 79 35.12 21.49 21.64
C ARG A 79 35.71 21.48 20.23
N CYS A 80 36.65 20.59 19.93
CA CYS A 80 37.24 20.49 18.60
C CYS A 80 36.22 20.11 17.53
N SER A 81 35.31 19.16 17.81
CA SER A 81 34.27 18.74 16.84
C SER A 81 33.24 19.85 16.56
N LEU A 82 32.86 20.63 17.58
CA LEU A 82 31.91 21.74 17.44
C LEU A 82 32.56 22.91 16.69
N VAL A 83 33.83 23.22 16.98
CA VAL A 83 34.61 24.22 16.25
C VAL A 83 34.81 23.80 14.78
N PHE A 84 35.11 22.52 14.52
CA PHE A 84 35.25 22.00 13.15
C PHE A 84 33.94 22.06 12.37
N GLY A 85 32.80 21.72 12.99
CA GLY A 85 31.47 21.86 12.39
C GLY A 85 31.11 23.32 12.07
N LEU A 86 31.45 24.26 12.95
CA LEU A 86 31.27 25.69 12.71
C LEU A 86 32.14 26.19 11.55
N ILE A 87 33.41 25.76 11.49
CA ILE A 87 34.33 26.11 10.39
C ILE A 87 33.78 25.64 9.04
N ILE A 88 33.29 24.39 8.95
CA ILE A 88 32.68 23.87 7.71
C ILE A 88 31.45 24.70 7.31
N MET A 89 30.55 25.00 8.25
CA MET A 89 29.37 25.81 7.97
C MET A 89 29.74 27.21 7.46
N THR A 90 30.74 27.86 8.06
CA THR A 90 31.24 29.16 7.56
C THR A 90 31.91 29.07 6.20
N LEU A 91 32.64 27.99 5.90
CA LEU A 91 33.25 27.78 4.57
C LEU A 91 32.19 27.55 3.48
N VAL A 92 31.12 26.80 3.80
CA VAL A 92 29.98 26.60 2.91
C VAL A 92 29.23 27.93 2.71
N MET A 93 28.94 28.69 3.76
CA MET A 93 28.30 30.00 3.62
C MET A 93 29.16 30.99 2.83
N ALA A 94 30.47 31.03 3.11
CA ALA A 94 31.41 31.88 2.39
C ALA A 94 31.51 31.47 0.91
N SER A 95 31.51 30.17 0.58
CA SER A 95 31.49 29.73 -0.81
C SER A 95 30.20 30.16 -1.52
N TYR A 96 29.03 30.05 -0.90
CA TYR A 96 27.77 30.56 -1.48
C TYR A 96 27.80 32.07 -1.74
N ILE A 97 28.37 32.87 -0.83
CA ILE A 97 28.48 34.33 -0.99
C ILE A 97 29.53 34.70 -2.06
N LEU A 98 30.71 34.08 -2.03
CA LEU A 98 31.79 34.32 -3.00
C LEU A 98 31.47 33.83 -4.42
N SER A 99 30.65 32.78 -4.55
CA SER A 99 30.29 32.23 -5.86
C SER A 99 29.32 33.13 -6.64
N GLY A 100 28.75 34.18 -6.02
CA GLY A 100 27.81 35.09 -6.68
C GLY A 100 26.58 34.40 -7.31
N ALA A 101 26.33 33.13 -6.97
CA ALA A 101 25.34 32.27 -7.62
C ALA A 101 23.95 32.57 -7.03
N HIS A 102 23.46 33.77 -7.32
CA HIS A 102 22.03 34.06 -7.29
C HIS A 102 21.37 33.24 -8.40
N GLN A 103 20.39 32.42 -8.01
CA GLN A 103 19.34 31.86 -8.87
C GLN A 103 19.82 31.14 -10.13
N GLU A 104 19.97 29.81 -10.05
CA GLU A 104 19.52 28.83 -11.07
C GLU A 104 20.15 27.44 -10.84
N LEU A 105 19.90 26.78 -9.71
CA LEU A 105 20.21 25.35 -9.56
C LEU A 105 19.19 24.66 -8.64
N LEU A 106 17.92 24.70 -9.01
CA LEU A 106 17.00 23.60 -8.70
C LEU A 106 16.62 22.96 -10.04
N ILE A 107 17.46 22.02 -10.43
CA ILE A 107 17.30 20.98 -11.46
C ILE A 107 15.86 20.95 -12.03
N SER A 108 15.63 21.72 -13.09
CA SER A 108 14.46 21.55 -13.95
C SER A 108 14.60 20.21 -14.66
N SER A 109 13.57 19.36 -14.59
CA SER A 109 13.58 18.07 -15.28
C SER A 109 13.71 18.27 -16.80
N PRO A 110 14.46 17.42 -17.52
CA PRO A 110 14.76 17.64 -18.94
C PRO A 110 13.61 17.31 -19.90
N PHE A 111 12.35 17.36 -19.45
CA PHE A 111 11.18 17.13 -20.29
C PHE A 111 10.34 18.40 -20.38
N HIS A 112 10.88 19.46 -20.99
CA HIS A 112 10.05 20.53 -21.55
C HIS A 112 9.73 20.17 -23.00
N TYR A 113 8.57 19.58 -23.24
CA TYR A 113 8.00 19.59 -24.59
C TYR A 113 7.60 21.04 -24.90
N GLY A 114 8.20 21.57 -25.96
CA GLY A 114 8.18 22.99 -26.33
C GLY A 114 6.78 23.56 -26.51
N GLY A 115 6.61 24.77 -25.99
CA GLY A 115 5.37 25.53 -26.01
C GLY A 115 4.88 25.91 -27.40
N PHE A 116 3.56 26.09 -27.44
CA PHE A 116 2.77 26.59 -28.55
C PHE A 116 3.21 27.99 -29.01
N PRO A 117 3.25 28.27 -30.33
CA PRO A 117 3.38 29.62 -30.83
C PRO A 117 2.05 30.36 -30.72
N SER A 118 2.07 31.43 -29.95
CA SER A 118 1.03 32.46 -29.82
C SER A 118 0.96 33.38 -31.05
N ASN A 119 -0.26 33.89 -31.30
CA ASN A 119 -0.64 35.07 -32.10
C ASN A 119 -0.78 34.90 -33.63
N PRO A 120 -1.86 35.45 -34.25
CA PRO A 120 -2.11 36.90 -34.27
C PRO A 120 -3.55 37.38 -33.98
N SER A 121 -3.61 38.58 -33.38
CA SER A 121 -4.55 39.71 -33.61
C SER A 121 -5.63 39.53 -34.68
N VAL A 122 -6.88 39.98 -34.52
CA VAL A 122 -7.30 41.41 -34.62
C VAL A 122 -8.75 41.60 -34.10
N MET A 123 -8.90 42.71 -33.37
CA MET A 123 -10.02 43.66 -33.14
C MET A 123 -11.43 43.40 -33.69
N ASP A 124 -12.43 43.66 -32.83
CA ASP A 124 -13.47 44.72 -32.97
C ASP A 124 -14.66 44.40 -32.02
N SER A 125 -14.73 45.08 -30.86
CA SER A 125 -15.66 46.19 -30.53
C SER A 125 -17.13 45.78 -30.32
N GLU A 126 -17.60 45.86 -29.06
CA GLU A 126 -18.69 46.76 -28.62
C GLU A 126 -18.96 46.64 -27.10
N SER A 127 -18.95 47.81 -26.44
CA SER A 127 -19.46 48.14 -25.09
C SER A 127 -20.99 48.39 -25.13
N PRO A 128 -21.76 48.77 -24.07
CA PRO A 128 -21.35 49.31 -22.74
C PRO A 128 -22.24 48.95 -21.52
N SER A 129 -21.86 49.54 -20.36
CA SER A 129 -22.69 49.91 -19.18
C SER A 129 -22.97 48.79 -18.15
N ASP A 130 -23.01 48.98 -16.83
CA ASP A 130 -22.58 50.02 -15.88
C ASP A 130 -22.79 49.43 -14.44
N VAL A 131 -22.12 49.98 -13.42
CA VAL A 131 -22.45 49.90 -11.97
C VAL A 131 -22.03 48.66 -11.11
N LYS A 132 -20.98 48.90 -10.29
CA LYS A 132 -20.75 48.63 -8.84
C LYS A 132 -21.18 47.28 -8.19
N GLU A 133 -20.20 46.54 -7.65
CA GLU A 133 -20.05 46.20 -6.21
C GLU A 133 -18.78 45.34 -5.97
N HIS A 134 -18.12 45.54 -4.81
CA HIS A 134 -16.88 44.86 -4.43
C HIS A 134 -17.07 43.36 -4.21
N HIS A 135 -16.88 42.56 -5.26
CA HIS A 135 -16.73 41.12 -5.16
C HIS A 135 -15.33 40.72 -5.61
N TYR A 136 -14.66 39.96 -4.73
CA TYR A 136 -13.47 39.14 -4.95
C TYR A 136 -13.11 39.07 -6.44
N GLN A 137 -12.23 39.95 -6.89
CA GLN A 137 -11.79 39.93 -8.29
C GLN A 137 -11.16 38.54 -8.50
N PRO A 138 -11.70 37.72 -9.42
CA PRO A 138 -10.99 36.55 -9.87
C PRO A 138 -9.66 37.09 -10.39
N SER A 139 -8.56 36.60 -9.81
CA SER A 139 -7.23 36.94 -10.30
C SER A 139 -7.23 36.80 -11.82
N VAL A 140 -6.61 37.76 -12.50
CA VAL A 140 -6.47 37.84 -13.96
C VAL A 140 -6.04 36.49 -14.60
N ASN A 141 -5.44 35.61 -13.80
CA ASN A 141 -5.07 34.24 -14.14
C ASN A 141 -6.26 33.32 -14.51
N ASN A 142 -7.44 33.48 -13.90
CA ASN A 142 -8.58 32.58 -14.18
C ASN A 142 -9.02 32.62 -15.66
N ILE A 143 -8.78 33.74 -16.35
CA ILE A 143 -9.14 33.92 -17.76
C ILE A 143 -8.27 33.06 -18.69
N SER A 144 -6.98 32.82 -18.39
CA SER A 144 -6.13 32.00 -19.27
C SER A 144 -6.51 30.53 -19.18
N TYR A 145 -6.82 30.02 -17.99
CA TYR A 145 -7.17 28.60 -17.80
C TYR A 145 -8.56 28.27 -18.35
N VAL A 146 -9.52 29.20 -18.26
CA VAL A 146 -10.84 29.01 -18.90
C VAL A 146 -10.71 28.86 -20.43
N LYS A 147 -9.70 29.50 -21.05
CA LYS A 147 -9.43 29.34 -22.49
C LYS A 147 -8.87 27.97 -22.87
N ASP A 148 -8.26 27.24 -21.93
CA ASP A 148 -7.69 25.91 -22.20
C ASP A 148 -8.70 24.77 -22.00
N TYR A 149 -9.84 25.04 -21.34
CA TYR A 149 -10.88 24.03 -21.13
C TYR A 149 -11.33 23.30 -22.42
N PRO A 150 -11.55 23.96 -23.57
CA PRO A 150 -11.90 23.26 -24.81
C PRO A 150 -10.85 22.22 -25.24
N ASN A 151 -9.55 22.50 -25.07
CA ASN A 151 -8.49 21.55 -25.40
C ASN A 151 -8.48 20.38 -24.41
N ILE A 152 -8.59 20.66 -23.11
CA ILE A 152 -8.68 19.63 -22.06
C ILE A 152 -9.93 18.77 -22.27
N LYS A 153 -11.02 19.35 -22.75
CA LYS A 153 -12.25 18.62 -23.06
C LYS A 153 -12.05 17.63 -24.21
N LEU A 154 -11.30 18.00 -25.26
CA LEU A 154 -10.94 17.07 -26.34
C LEU A 154 -10.12 15.88 -25.82
N ILE A 155 -9.18 16.11 -24.90
CA ILE A 155 -8.40 15.06 -24.22
C ILE A 155 -9.33 14.12 -23.45
N ILE A 156 -10.27 14.68 -22.67
CA ILE A 156 -11.24 13.87 -21.90
C ILE A 156 -12.13 13.05 -22.83
N ASP A 157 -12.63 13.65 -23.92
CA ASP A 157 -13.50 12.97 -24.88
C ASP A 157 -12.74 11.86 -25.63
N SER A 158 -11.46 12.08 -25.92
CA SER A 158 -10.53 11.08 -26.48
C SER A 158 -10.31 9.90 -25.53
N ILE A 159 -10.12 10.15 -24.22
CA ILE A 159 -10.05 9.10 -23.20
C ILE A 159 -11.38 8.36 -23.10
N ALA A 160 -12.51 9.08 -23.05
CA ALA A 160 -13.84 8.50 -22.91
C ALA A 160 -14.22 7.61 -24.11
N ALA A 161 -13.79 7.97 -25.32
CA ALA A 161 -14.01 7.18 -26.53
C ALA A 161 -13.27 5.82 -26.51
N ARG A 162 -12.21 5.69 -25.70
CA ARG A 162 -11.40 4.46 -25.56
C ARG A 162 -11.66 3.73 -24.23
N ASN A 163 -12.63 4.21 -23.45
CA ASN A 163 -12.98 3.63 -22.16
C ASN A 163 -13.73 2.31 -22.34
N GLU A 164 -12.99 1.20 -22.45
CA GLU A 164 -13.54 -0.15 -22.51
C GLU A 164 -13.21 -0.93 -21.23
N PHE A 165 -14.25 -1.45 -20.58
CA PHE A 165 -14.12 -2.35 -19.42
C PHE A 165 -14.10 -3.80 -19.89
N THR A 166 -12.95 -4.27 -20.35
CA THR A 166 -12.75 -5.67 -20.73
C THR A 166 -12.75 -6.59 -19.52
N THR A 167 -13.09 -7.86 -19.68
CA THR A 167 -12.89 -8.87 -18.64
C THR A 167 -11.45 -9.39 -18.69
N ARG A 168 -10.87 -9.71 -17.52
CA ARG A 168 -9.56 -10.36 -17.45
C ARG A 168 -9.70 -11.88 -17.38
N GLN A 169 -8.69 -12.61 -17.86
CA GLN A 169 -8.57 -14.04 -17.63
C GLN A 169 -8.08 -14.30 -16.21
N LEU A 170 -8.75 -15.20 -15.48
CA LEU A 170 -8.31 -15.59 -14.13
C LEU A 170 -7.16 -16.59 -14.22
N PRO A 171 -6.10 -16.41 -13.42
CA PRO A 171 -5.05 -17.41 -13.31
C PRO A 171 -5.58 -18.67 -12.63
N ASP A 172 -5.04 -19.83 -13.00
CA ASP A 172 -5.36 -21.07 -12.29
C ASP A 172 -4.64 -21.16 -10.93
N LEU A 173 -5.08 -22.07 -10.08
CA LEU A 173 -4.49 -22.25 -8.75
C LEU A 173 -3.03 -22.76 -8.80
N GLN A 174 -2.64 -23.49 -9.84
CA GLN A 174 -1.28 -24.02 -9.99
C GLN A 174 -0.30 -22.92 -10.41
N ASP A 175 -0.74 -22.00 -11.26
CA ASP A 175 0.01 -20.81 -11.64
C ASP A 175 0.22 -19.92 -10.42
N LEU A 176 -0.83 -19.65 -9.63
CA LEU A 176 -0.70 -18.92 -8.36
C LEU A 176 0.31 -19.58 -7.41
N LYS A 177 0.27 -20.91 -7.28
CA LYS A 177 1.23 -21.67 -6.47
C LYS A 177 2.65 -21.55 -6.98
N ARG A 178 2.85 -21.60 -8.30
CA ARG A 178 4.17 -21.46 -8.92
C ARG A 178 4.79 -20.09 -8.61
N GLN A 179 3.97 -19.04 -8.62
CA GLN A 179 4.43 -17.69 -8.31
C GLN A 179 4.82 -17.50 -6.84
N GLU A 180 4.16 -18.19 -5.91
CA GLU A 180 4.33 -17.95 -4.47
C GLU A 180 4.45 -19.26 -3.65
N LEU A 181 5.35 -20.16 -4.06
CA LEU A 181 5.53 -21.49 -3.47
C LEU A 181 5.66 -21.47 -1.94
N HIS A 182 6.41 -20.52 -1.39
CA HIS A 182 6.61 -20.38 0.06
C HIS A 182 5.33 -19.95 0.79
N MET A 183 4.54 -19.05 0.20
CA MET A 183 3.27 -18.63 0.81
C MET A 183 2.29 -19.82 0.92
N PHE A 184 2.22 -20.64 -0.14
CA PHE A 184 1.38 -21.85 -0.17
C PHE A 184 1.93 -23.01 0.67
N SER A 185 3.21 -23.01 1.06
CA SER A 185 3.76 -24.01 1.99
C SER A 185 3.49 -23.65 3.46
N VAL A 186 3.37 -22.35 3.78
CA VAL A 186 3.16 -21.86 5.15
C VAL A 186 1.67 -21.79 5.51
N ILE A 187 0.81 -21.28 4.61
CA ILE A 187 -0.61 -21.12 4.88
C ILE A 187 -1.35 -22.41 4.51
N PRO A 188 -2.05 -23.09 5.45
CA PRO A 188 -2.81 -24.29 5.15
C PRO A 188 -4.10 -23.97 4.37
N ASN A 189 -4.68 -24.99 3.76
CA ASN A 189 -5.97 -24.90 3.06
C ASN A 189 -7.19 -25.23 3.94
N LYS A 190 -6.97 -25.59 5.21
CA LYS A 190 -8.00 -25.92 6.19
C LYS A 190 -7.73 -25.18 7.48
N PHE A 191 -8.78 -24.58 8.02
CA PHE A 191 -8.74 -23.78 9.24
C PHE A 191 -9.62 -24.39 10.32
N LEU A 192 -9.44 -23.93 11.56
CA LEU A 192 -10.22 -24.36 12.71
C LEU A 192 -11.69 -23.94 12.55
N PRO A 193 -12.65 -24.88 12.54
CA PRO A 193 -14.07 -24.57 12.34
C PRO A 193 -14.70 -23.80 13.51
N THR A 194 -14.03 -23.78 14.67
CA THR A 194 -14.50 -23.10 15.89
C THR A 194 -14.13 -21.61 15.94
N SER A 195 -13.31 -21.13 15.00
CA SER A 195 -12.88 -19.73 14.92
C SER A 195 -13.54 -19.04 13.73
N LYS A 196 -14.11 -17.85 13.93
CA LYS A 196 -14.63 -17.01 12.82
C LYS A 196 -13.50 -16.53 11.89
N SER A 197 -12.34 -16.19 12.46
CA SER A 197 -11.14 -15.90 11.66
C SER A 197 -10.47 -17.21 11.22
N PRO A 198 -9.94 -17.30 9.99
CA PRO A 198 -9.22 -18.48 9.53
C PRO A 198 -7.95 -18.68 10.36
N CYS A 199 -7.97 -19.63 11.29
CA CYS A 199 -6.86 -19.89 12.21
C CYS A 199 -6.41 -21.35 12.16
N TRP A 200 -5.15 -21.62 12.50
CA TRP A 200 -4.58 -22.96 12.62
C TRP A 200 -3.47 -23.00 13.66
N TYR A 201 -3.20 -24.18 14.19
CA TYR A 201 -2.05 -24.39 15.08
C TYR A 201 -0.80 -24.71 14.26
N GLU A 202 0.29 -24.06 14.63
CA GLU A 202 1.61 -24.27 14.05
C GLU A 202 2.58 -24.69 15.17
N GLU A 203 3.32 -25.77 14.95
CA GLU A 203 4.30 -26.27 15.94
C GLU A 203 5.47 -25.28 16.05
N PHE A 204 5.72 -24.80 17.27
CA PHE A 204 6.86 -23.95 17.60
C PHE A 204 8.01 -24.82 18.13
N SER A 205 9.09 -24.91 17.35
CA SER A 205 10.27 -25.73 17.66
C SER A 205 11.32 -25.01 18.52
N GLY A 206 11.11 -23.73 18.85
CA GLY A 206 12.03 -22.94 19.67
C GLY A 206 11.93 -23.24 21.17
N ARG A 207 12.90 -22.72 21.93
CA ARG A 207 12.91 -22.76 23.40
C ARG A 207 12.24 -21.49 23.96
N ASN A 208 12.03 -21.43 25.27
CA ASN A 208 11.48 -20.23 25.94
C ASN A 208 12.38 -18.99 25.83
N THR A 209 13.65 -19.17 25.51
CA THR A 209 14.60 -18.08 25.23
C THR A 209 14.63 -17.67 23.76
N THR A 210 13.97 -18.42 22.87
CA THR A 210 13.95 -18.12 21.44
C THR A 210 13.03 -16.94 21.18
N ASP A 211 13.56 -15.89 20.56
CA ASP A 211 12.79 -14.74 20.09
C ASP A 211 12.22 -15.06 18.69
N PRO A 212 10.91 -15.35 18.57
CA PRO A 212 10.31 -15.69 17.28
C PRO A 212 10.26 -14.49 16.32
N TYR A 213 10.44 -13.26 16.81
CA TYR A 213 10.32 -12.03 16.04
C TYR A 213 11.68 -11.41 15.68
N LEU A 214 12.78 -12.07 16.04
CA LEU A 214 14.14 -11.56 15.90
C LEU A 214 14.47 -11.10 14.47
N THR A 215 14.00 -11.87 13.47
CA THR A 215 14.24 -11.63 12.04
C THR A 215 13.09 -10.89 11.36
N ASN A 216 12.05 -10.48 12.10
CA ASN A 216 10.88 -9.87 11.50
C ASN A 216 11.22 -8.48 10.92
N SER A 217 10.97 -8.32 9.62
CA SER A 217 11.34 -7.14 8.85
C SER A 217 10.64 -5.87 9.36
N TYR A 218 9.42 -5.97 9.92
CA TYR A 218 8.75 -4.81 10.53
C TYR A 218 9.50 -4.29 11.76
N VAL A 219 10.08 -5.18 12.56
CA VAL A 219 10.88 -4.85 13.76
C VAL A 219 12.21 -4.22 13.37
N LEU A 220 12.88 -4.83 12.39
CA LEU A 220 14.20 -4.41 11.95
C LEU A 220 14.17 -3.00 11.35
N TYR A 221 13.18 -2.72 10.50
CA TYR A 221 13.15 -1.49 9.69
C TYR A 221 12.31 -0.34 10.27
N SER A 222 11.55 -0.56 11.35
CA SER A 222 10.72 0.49 11.95
C SER A 222 10.91 0.58 13.46
N LYS A 223 11.57 1.66 13.92
CA LYS A 223 11.69 1.98 15.35
C LYS A 223 10.32 2.07 16.04
N ARG A 224 9.29 2.51 15.30
CA ARG A 224 7.91 2.65 15.80
C ARG A 224 7.32 1.32 16.27
N PHE A 225 7.71 0.20 15.67
CA PHE A 225 7.12 -1.10 15.95
C PHE A 225 7.90 -1.94 16.96
N ARG A 226 9.13 -1.53 17.29
CA ARG A 226 9.99 -2.25 18.25
C ARG A 226 9.30 -2.46 19.60
N SER A 227 8.65 -1.44 20.16
CA SER A 227 7.95 -1.56 21.45
C SER A 227 6.77 -2.55 21.41
N THR A 228 6.01 -2.57 20.31
CA THR A 228 4.90 -3.50 20.11
C THR A 228 5.41 -4.93 20.07
N PHE A 229 6.45 -5.20 19.28
CA PHE A 229 7.05 -6.53 19.19
C PHE A 229 7.82 -6.94 20.44
N ASP A 230 8.43 -6.00 21.17
CA ASP A 230 9.03 -6.26 22.47
C ASP A 230 7.98 -6.77 23.47
N THR A 231 6.77 -6.23 23.40
CA THR A 231 5.64 -6.67 24.23
C THR A 231 5.17 -8.07 23.82
N LEU A 232 5.00 -8.31 22.50
CA LEU A 232 4.66 -9.63 21.97
C LEU A 232 5.68 -10.68 22.39
N ARG A 233 6.98 -10.40 22.21
CA ARG A 233 8.08 -11.29 22.57
C ARG A 233 8.05 -11.69 24.03
N LYS A 234 7.89 -10.73 24.94
CA LYS A 234 7.88 -10.99 26.39
C LYS A 234 6.73 -11.90 26.82
N ALA A 235 5.60 -11.82 26.13
CA ALA A 235 4.42 -12.61 26.44
C ALA A 235 4.33 -13.91 25.61
N PHE A 236 5.10 -14.04 24.54
CA PHE A 236 4.99 -15.09 23.53
C PHE A 236 4.96 -16.51 24.11
N TRP A 237 5.91 -16.85 24.98
CA TRP A 237 5.96 -18.20 25.54
C TRP A 237 4.70 -18.57 26.32
N GLY A 238 4.12 -17.61 27.05
CA GLY A 238 2.85 -17.80 27.76
C GLY A 238 1.62 -17.81 26.86
N HIS A 239 1.75 -17.46 25.58
CA HIS A 239 0.68 -17.52 24.59
C HIS A 239 0.62 -18.86 23.85
N LEU A 240 1.63 -19.72 24.01
CA LEU A 240 1.69 -21.02 23.36
C LEU A 240 0.76 -22.02 24.04
N SER A 241 0.19 -22.91 23.23
CA SER A 241 -0.47 -24.12 23.72
C SER A 241 0.58 -25.20 23.97
N HIS A 242 0.67 -25.70 25.20
CA HIS A 242 1.61 -26.74 25.59
C HIS A 242 0.88 -28.09 25.70
N VAL A 243 1.16 -29.01 24.78
CA VAL A 243 0.48 -30.32 24.71
C VAL A 243 1.52 -31.42 24.54
N HIS A 244 1.55 -32.39 25.46
CA HIS A 244 2.45 -33.56 25.41
C HIS A 244 3.92 -33.23 25.12
N GLY A 245 4.46 -32.18 25.74
CA GLY A 245 5.84 -31.73 25.54
C GLY A 245 6.12 -30.96 24.25
N LYS A 246 5.11 -30.79 23.38
CA LYS A 246 5.16 -29.90 22.20
C LYS A 246 4.57 -28.54 22.50
N HIS A 247 4.91 -27.56 21.67
CA HIS A 247 4.45 -26.18 21.80
C HIS A 247 3.81 -25.74 20.49
N PHE A 248 2.64 -25.13 20.56
CA PHE A 248 1.91 -24.69 19.37
C PHE A 248 1.53 -23.22 19.50
N ARG A 249 1.83 -22.45 18.46
CA ARG A 249 1.31 -21.09 18.31
C ARG A 249 0.04 -21.13 17.47
N LEU A 250 -0.95 -20.31 17.83
CA LEU A 250 -2.12 -20.11 16.99
C LEU A 250 -1.80 -19.03 15.96
N ARG A 251 -1.88 -19.37 14.67
CA ARG A 251 -1.82 -18.42 13.56
C ARG A 251 -3.21 -18.13 13.06
N CYS A 252 -3.43 -16.89 12.62
CA CYS A 252 -4.70 -16.48 12.06
C CYS A 252 -4.50 -15.53 10.90
N LEU A 253 -5.41 -15.60 9.92
CA LEU A 253 -5.59 -14.60 8.89
C LEU A 253 -6.78 -13.68 9.23
N PRO A 254 -6.86 -12.48 8.63
CA PRO A 254 -8.02 -11.60 8.77
C PRO A 254 -9.32 -12.27 8.33
N HIS A 255 -10.39 -12.17 9.11
CA HIS A 255 -11.75 -12.50 8.67
C HIS A 255 -12.25 -11.50 7.61
N PHE A 256 -11.85 -10.23 7.73
CA PHE A 256 -12.23 -9.17 6.82
C PHE A 256 -11.09 -8.19 6.53
N TYR A 257 -11.23 -7.46 5.44
CA TYR A 257 -10.28 -6.44 5.00
C TYR A 257 -10.98 -5.09 4.81
N ILE A 258 -10.47 -4.04 5.45
CA ILE A 258 -10.78 -2.65 5.09
C ILE A 258 -9.85 -2.26 3.95
N ILE A 259 -10.37 -2.45 2.75
CA ILE A 259 -9.74 -2.02 1.50
C ILE A 259 -10.38 -0.68 1.06
N GLY A 260 -10.10 -0.24 -0.15
CA GLY A 260 -10.64 1.01 -0.70
C GLY A 260 -9.53 1.98 -1.09
N GLN A 261 -9.84 3.26 -1.16
CA GLN A 261 -8.92 4.24 -1.71
C GLN A 261 -8.38 5.18 -0.63
N PRO A 262 -7.15 5.71 -0.80
CA PRO A 262 -6.64 6.74 0.08
C PRO A 262 -7.57 7.95 0.05
N LYS A 263 -7.68 8.63 1.19
CA LYS A 263 -8.52 9.82 1.38
C LYS A 263 -10.04 9.59 1.30
N CYS A 264 -10.49 8.33 1.38
CA CYS A 264 -11.91 7.96 1.45
C CYS A 264 -12.41 7.63 2.88
N GLY A 265 -11.59 7.86 3.92
CA GLY A 265 -12.02 7.64 5.32
C GLY A 265 -11.75 6.26 5.90
N THR A 266 -10.95 5.41 5.24
CA THR A 266 -10.57 4.07 5.76
C THR A 266 -9.95 4.10 7.16
N THR A 267 -9.23 5.17 7.52
CA THR A 267 -8.67 5.33 8.87
C THR A 267 -9.74 5.63 9.91
N ASP A 268 -10.75 6.43 9.54
CA ASP A 268 -11.87 6.72 10.42
C ASP A 268 -12.69 5.45 10.69
N LEU A 269 -13.00 4.69 9.63
CA LEU A 269 -13.65 3.39 9.76
C LEU A 269 -12.85 2.42 10.65
N TYR A 270 -11.53 2.34 10.46
CA TYR A 270 -10.64 1.54 11.31
C TYR A 270 -10.69 1.98 12.78
N ASP A 271 -10.56 3.30 13.05
CA ASP A 271 -10.51 3.85 14.41
C ASP A 271 -11.84 3.70 15.15
N ARG A 272 -12.95 3.67 14.43
CA ARG A 272 -14.27 3.34 14.98
C ARG A 272 -14.42 1.85 15.21
N LEU A 273 -14.13 1.01 14.21
CA LEU A 273 -14.36 -0.42 14.30
C LEU A 273 -13.47 -1.10 15.35
N ARG A 274 -12.25 -0.61 15.61
CA ARG A 274 -11.39 -1.11 16.70
C ARG A 274 -11.98 -0.91 18.11
N LEU A 275 -12.97 -0.02 18.27
CA LEU A 275 -13.67 0.18 19.55
C LEU A 275 -14.72 -0.92 19.80
N HIS A 276 -15.04 -1.72 18.78
CA HIS A 276 -15.95 -2.86 18.92
C HIS A 276 -15.25 -4.01 19.67
N PRO A 277 -15.86 -4.57 20.74
CA PRO A 277 -15.18 -5.56 21.59
C PRO A 277 -14.79 -6.85 20.85
N GLU A 278 -15.59 -7.25 19.87
CA GLU A 278 -15.40 -8.44 19.04
C GLU A 278 -14.44 -8.21 17.86
N VAL A 279 -13.96 -6.99 17.61
CA VAL A 279 -13.05 -6.73 16.50
C VAL A 279 -11.64 -6.50 17.02
N LYS A 280 -10.68 -7.20 16.42
CA LYS A 280 -9.24 -6.98 16.58
C LYS A 280 -8.62 -6.71 15.22
N PHE A 281 -7.48 -6.04 15.22
CA PHE A 281 -6.71 -5.80 14.02
C PHE A 281 -5.29 -6.33 14.20
N SER A 282 -4.54 -6.37 13.10
CA SER A 282 -3.08 -6.47 13.15
C SER A 282 -2.49 -5.47 14.14
N ALA A 283 -1.36 -5.84 14.75
CA ALA A 283 -0.58 -5.03 15.69
C ALA A 283 -0.16 -3.66 15.11
N ILE A 284 -0.18 -3.54 13.77
CA ILE A 284 0.11 -2.34 12.99
C ILE A 284 -1.06 -2.10 12.03
N LYS A 285 -1.57 -0.87 11.97
CA LYS A 285 -2.47 -0.44 10.90
C LYS A 285 -1.70 -0.30 9.59
N GLU A 286 -2.31 -0.70 8.48
CA GLU A 286 -1.72 -0.58 7.14
C GLU A 286 -0.34 -1.25 7.02
N PRO A 287 -0.20 -2.56 7.31
CA PRO A 287 1.04 -3.29 7.06
C PRO A 287 1.51 -3.18 5.60
N HIS A 288 0.59 -2.97 4.65
CA HIS A 288 0.89 -2.95 3.21
C HIS A 288 1.62 -4.23 2.76
N TRP A 289 1.31 -5.37 3.40
CA TRP A 289 1.98 -6.62 3.10
C TRP A 289 1.61 -7.12 1.72
N TRP A 290 0.31 -7.29 1.44
CA TRP A 290 -0.21 -7.76 0.16
C TRP A 290 0.25 -6.94 -1.05
N THR A 291 0.67 -5.70 -0.83
CA THR A 291 1.20 -4.83 -1.87
C THR A 291 2.69 -4.63 -1.67
N ARG A 292 3.13 -3.48 -1.17
CA ARG A 292 4.53 -3.02 -1.22
C ARG A 292 5.50 -3.94 -0.49
N LYS A 293 5.19 -4.38 0.73
CA LYS A 293 6.16 -5.10 1.59
C LYS A 293 6.43 -6.53 1.11
N ARG A 294 5.43 -7.24 0.59
CA ARG A 294 5.62 -8.56 -0.04
C ARG A 294 6.62 -8.50 -1.20
N PHE A 295 6.71 -7.35 -1.86
CA PHE A 295 7.58 -7.09 -3.00
C PHE A 295 8.87 -6.32 -2.64
N GLY A 296 9.16 -6.12 -1.35
CA GLY A 296 10.39 -5.41 -0.93
C GLY A 296 10.38 -3.90 -1.21
N ILE A 297 9.23 -3.32 -1.54
CA ILE A 297 9.09 -1.88 -1.83
C ILE A 297 8.88 -1.14 -0.51
N VAL A 298 9.86 -0.33 -0.11
CA VAL A 298 9.76 0.56 1.07
C VAL A 298 9.60 2.01 0.64
N ARG A 299 10.47 2.47 -0.25
CA ARG A 299 10.36 3.70 -1.03
C ARG A 299 10.93 3.38 -2.40
N LEU A 300 10.18 3.64 -3.46
CA LEU A 300 10.59 3.24 -4.81
C LEU A 300 11.98 3.81 -5.20
N ARG A 301 12.25 5.05 -4.78
CA ARG A 301 13.55 5.72 -4.99
C ARG A 301 14.74 5.07 -4.29
N ASP A 302 14.51 4.26 -3.25
CA ASP A 302 15.56 3.60 -2.47
C ASP A 302 15.92 2.21 -3.07
N GLY A 303 15.32 1.84 -4.22
CA GLY A 303 15.44 0.51 -4.83
C GLY A 303 14.60 -0.56 -4.13
N LEU A 304 14.62 -1.77 -4.69
CA LEU A 304 14.00 -2.94 -4.08
C LEU A 304 14.85 -3.45 -2.92
N ARG A 305 14.21 -3.75 -1.79
CA ARG A 305 14.81 -4.46 -0.66
C ARG A 305 14.39 -5.92 -0.66
N ASP A 306 14.86 -6.67 0.33
CA ASP A 306 14.36 -8.01 0.60
C ASP A 306 12.84 -8.01 0.82
N ARG A 307 12.19 -9.02 0.26
CA ARG A 307 10.76 -9.28 0.41
C ARG A 307 10.45 -9.62 1.85
N TYR A 308 9.31 -9.15 2.35
CA TYR A 308 8.84 -9.51 3.69
C TYR A 308 8.18 -10.88 3.59
N PRO A 309 8.73 -11.93 4.22
CA PRO A 309 8.15 -13.27 4.17
C PRO A 309 6.73 -13.27 4.76
N VAL A 310 5.94 -14.29 4.43
CA VAL A 310 4.55 -14.39 4.90
C VAL A 310 4.48 -14.53 6.42
N GLU A 311 5.47 -15.15 7.04
CA GLU A 311 5.61 -15.26 8.49
C GLU A 311 5.65 -13.88 9.16
N ASP A 312 6.35 -12.92 8.57
CA ASP A 312 6.43 -11.55 9.11
C ASP A 312 5.07 -10.86 9.14
N TYR A 313 4.20 -11.19 8.18
CA TYR A 313 2.82 -10.73 8.13
C TYR A 313 1.93 -11.45 9.13
N LEU A 314 2.07 -12.77 9.25
CA LEU A 314 1.32 -13.59 10.21
C LEU A 314 1.60 -13.16 11.65
N ASP A 315 2.85 -12.80 11.97
CA ASP A 315 3.25 -12.29 13.29
C ASP A 315 2.44 -11.07 13.74
N LEU A 316 1.96 -10.25 12.81
CA LEU A 316 1.17 -9.07 13.14
C LEU A 316 -0.18 -9.41 13.78
N PHE A 317 -0.65 -10.65 13.63
CA PHE A 317 -1.93 -11.10 14.16
C PHE A 317 -1.80 -11.88 15.46
N ASP A 318 -0.58 -12.13 15.96
CA ASP A 318 -0.35 -12.99 17.13
C ASP A 318 -1.08 -12.49 18.39
N LEU A 319 -1.18 -11.16 18.60
CA LEU A 319 -1.94 -10.62 19.73
C LEU A 319 -3.44 -10.95 19.63
N ALA A 320 -4.00 -10.84 18.44
CA ALA A 320 -5.41 -11.13 18.20
C ALA A 320 -5.66 -12.65 18.23
N ALA A 321 -4.75 -13.43 17.67
CA ALA A 321 -4.77 -14.88 17.74
C ALA A 321 -4.71 -15.38 19.19
N HIS A 322 -3.88 -14.77 20.05
CA HIS A 322 -3.85 -15.12 21.47
C HIS A 322 -5.21 -14.91 22.16
N GLN A 323 -5.92 -13.82 21.86
CA GLN A 323 -7.25 -13.56 22.44
C GLN A 323 -8.29 -14.58 21.98
N ILE A 324 -8.24 -15.00 20.71
CA ILE A 324 -9.04 -16.11 20.20
C ILE A 324 -8.66 -17.41 20.93
N HIS A 325 -7.36 -17.67 21.09
CA HIS A 325 -6.83 -18.86 21.74
C HIS A 325 -7.32 -19.00 23.20
N GLN A 326 -7.28 -17.92 23.98
CA GLN A 326 -7.85 -17.89 25.34
C GLN A 326 -9.32 -18.29 25.36
N GLY A 327 -10.09 -17.88 24.35
CA GLY A 327 -11.48 -18.29 24.16
C GLY A 327 -11.68 -19.77 23.88
N LEU A 328 -10.87 -20.30 22.97
CA LEU A 328 -10.90 -21.71 22.59
C LEU A 328 -10.53 -22.64 23.76
N GLN A 329 -9.76 -22.14 24.74
CA GLN A 329 -9.36 -22.88 25.95
C GLN A 329 -10.23 -22.58 27.18
N ALA A 330 -11.17 -21.64 27.09
CA ALA A 330 -11.95 -21.24 28.27
C ALA A 330 -12.80 -22.40 28.80
N ALA A 331 -12.78 -22.60 30.12
CA ALA A 331 -13.51 -23.67 30.79
C ALA A 331 -15.03 -23.42 30.86
N SER A 332 -15.45 -22.15 30.80
CA SER A 332 -16.86 -21.77 30.86
C SER A 332 -17.43 -21.49 29.48
N ALA A 333 -18.61 -22.05 29.19
CA ALA A 333 -19.31 -21.86 27.93
C ALA A 333 -19.57 -20.37 27.60
N GLU A 334 -19.75 -19.53 28.62
CA GLU A 334 -19.95 -18.08 28.46
C GLU A 334 -18.68 -17.37 27.96
N GLN A 335 -17.52 -17.66 28.55
CA GLN A 335 -16.24 -17.11 28.10
C GLN A 335 -15.88 -17.62 26.70
N THR A 336 -16.11 -18.91 26.44
CA THR A 336 -15.95 -19.52 25.12
C THR A 336 -16.83 -18.80 24.09
N SER A 337 -18.10 -18.58 24.39
CA SER A 337 -19.04 -17.88 23.50
C SER A 337 -18.60 -16.46 23.18
N LYS A 338 -18.17 -15.69 24.20
CA LYS A 338 -17.74 -14.30 24.02
C LYS A 338 -16.48 -14.17 23.16
N MET A 339 -15.49 -15.03 23.37
CA MET A 339 -14.21 -14.96 22.67
C MET A 339 -14.25 -15.62 21.28
N ASN A 340 -15.08 -16.66 21.06
CA ASN A 340 -15.31 -17.25 19.74
C ASN A 340 -15.94 -16.26 18.74
N ARG A 341 -16.50 -15.15 19.24
CA ARG A 341 -17.07 -14.08 18.42
C ARG A 341 -16.02 -13.11 17.89
N ILE A 342 -14.77 -13.19 18.36
CA ILE A 342 -13.69 -12.31 17.91
C ILE A 342 -13.38 -12.57 16.43
N ILE A 343 -13.33 -11.48 15.67
CA ILE A 343 -12.87 -11.46 14.28
C ILE A 343 -11.67 -10.54 14.13
N ILE A 344 -10.76 -10.93 13.24
CA ILE A 344 -9.57 -10.16 12.91
C ILE A 344 -9.79 -9.38 11.62
N GLY A 345 -9.43 -8.10 11.63
CA GLY A 345 -9.39 -7.24 10.45
C GLY A 345 -7.96 -6.89 10.02
N GLU A 346 -7.79 -6.59 8.75
CA GLU A 346 -6.62 -5.89 8.19
C GLU A 346 -7.12 -4.62 7.49
N ALA A 347 -6.35 -3.53 7.51
CA ALA A 347 -6.84 -2.23 7.07
C ALA A 347 -5.89 -1.48 6.13
N SER A 348 -5.30 -2.19 5.16
CA SER A 348 -4.50 -1.59 4.09
C SER A 348 -5.40 -1.17 2.93
N ALA A 349 -5.76 0.11 2.86
CA ALA A 349 -6.51 0.65 1.70
C ALA A 349 -5.81 0.29 0.38
N SER A 350 -4.47 0.34 0.36
CA SER A 350 -3.66 -0.03 -0.81
C SER A 350 -3.98 -1.41 -1.40
N THR A 351 -4.46 -2.36 -0.59
CA THR A 351 -4.81 -3.72 -1.04
C THR A 351 -5.77 -3.70 -2.23
N MET A 352 -6.68 -2.71 -2.33
CA MET A 352 -7.62 -2.64 -3.46
C MET A 352 -6.97 -2.26 -4.79
N TRP A 353 -6.01 -1.32 -4.78
CA TRP A 353 -5.60 -0.58 -5.99
C TRP A 353 -4.10 -0.63 -6.29
N ASP A 354 -3.25 -0.92 -5.30
CA ASP A 354 -1.79 -0.82 -5.44
C ASP A 354 -1.19 -2.15 -5.89
N ASN A 355 -1.37 -2.47 -7.17
CA ASN A 355 -0.72 -3.61 -7.83
C ASN A 355 0.55 -3.20 -8.58
N ASN A 356 1.10 -2.00 -8.36
CA ASN A 356 2.20 -1.40 -9.14
C ASN A 356 3.51 -2.21 -9.22
N ALA A 357 3.68 -3.21 -8.35
CA ALA A 357 4.87 -4.05 -8.35
C ALA A 357 4.86 -5.12 -9.46
N TRP A 358 3.72 -5.40 -10.08
CA TRP A 358 3.51 -6.58 -10.91
C TRP A 358 4.55 -6.73 -12.03
N THR A 359 4.96 -5.64 -12.67
CA THR A 359 5.96 -5.61 -13.75
C THR A 359 7.36 -6.05 -13.33
N PHE A 360 7.67 -6.04 -12.03
CA PHE A 360 8.98 -6.45 -11.52
C PHE A 360 9.05 -7.95 -11.19
N PHE A 361 7.90 -8.63 -11.07
CA PHE A 361 7.83 -9.99 -10.55
C PHE A 361 7.14 -10.99 -11.47
N TYR A 362 6.37 -10.52 -12.45
CA TYR A 362 5.65 -11.37 -13.38
C TYR A 362 6.07 -11.08 -14.81
N ASP A 363 6.09 -12.11 -15.64
CA ASP A 363 6.37 -11.99 -17.06
C ASP A 363 5.30 -11.11 -17.73
N ASN A 364 5.71 -10.23 -18.63
CA ASN A 364 4.82 -9.30 -19.34
C ASN A 364 4.09 -9.98 -20.53
N SER A 365 3.55 -11.19 -20.32
CA SER A 365 2.93 -12.01 -21.37
C SER A 365 1.51 -11.57 -21.74
N THR A 366 1.04 -10.46 -21.19
CA THR A 366 -0.36 -10.02 -21.14
C THR A 366 -0.56 -8.62 -21.72
N ASP A 367 0.27 -8.25 -22.70
CA ASP A 367 0.17 -6.98 -23.45
C ASP A 367 0.04 -5.73 -22.55
N GLY A 368 0.77 -5.72 -21.42
CA GLY A 368 0.79 -4.60 -20.49
C GLY A 368 -0.25 -4.66 -19.37
N GLU A 369 -1.05 -5.72 -19.25
CA GLU A 369 -1.96 -5.95 -18.12
C GLU A 369 -1.33 -6.87 -17.04
N PRO A 370 -1.66 -6.74 -15.75
CA PRO A 370 -1.15 -7.65 -14.72
C PRO A 370 -1.74 -9.07 -14.86
N PRO A 371 -0.91 -10.13 -15.01
CA PRO A 371 -1.40 -11.51 -15.11
C PRO A 371 -1.94 -12.04 -13.77
N PHE A 372 -1.45 -11.49 -12.65
CA PHE A 372 -1.88 -11.83 -11.30
C PHE A 372 -2.14 -10.55 -10.53
N LEU A 373 -3.24 -10.52 -9.78
CA LEU A 373 -3.62 -9.42 -8.90
C LEU A 373 -3.69 -9.90 -7.45
N THR A 374 -3.61 -8.94 -6.52
CA THR A 374 -3.65 -9.21 -5.07
C THR A 374 -4.85 -10.07 -4.65
N GLN A 375 -6.03 -9.81 -5.20
CA GLN A 375 -7.25 -10.56 -4.88
C GLN A 375 -7.21 -12.04 -5.28
N ASP A 376 -6.43 -12.40 -6.31
CA ASP A 376 -6.27 -13.80 -6.75
C ASP A 376 -5.63 -14.63 -5.64
N PHE A 377 -4.58 -14.07 -5.03
CA PHE A 377 -3.90 -14.70 -3.90
C PHE A 377 -4.76 -14.70 -2.64
N ILE A 378 -5.44 -13.59 -2.31
CA ILE A 378 -6.31 -13.54 -1.12
C ILE A 378 -7.41 -14.59 -1.23
N HIS A 379 -8.10 -14.69 -2.38
CA HIS A 379 -9.16 -15.66 -2.59
C HIS A 379 -8.67 -17.12 -2.52
N ALA A 380 -7.45 -17.40 -3.02
CA ALA A 380 -6.87 -18.74 -2.95
C ALA A 380 -6.68 -19.23 -1.51
N PHE A 381 -6.43 -18.35 -0.54
CA PHE A 381 -6.32 -18.69 0.88
C PHE A 381 -7.62 -18.49 1.66
N GLN A 382 -8.44 -17.51 1.26
CA GLN A 382 -9.57 -17.02 2.03
C GLN A 382 -10.77 -16.74 1.11
N PRO A 383 -11.38 -17.78 0.51
CA PRO A 383 -12.47 -17.61 -0.44
C PRO A 383 -13.71 -16.96 0.21
N GLU A 384 -13.86 -17.05 1.53
CA GLU A 384 -14.97 -16.47 2.30
C GLU A 384 -14.66 -15.08 2.90
N ALA A 385 -13.52 -14.47 2.56
CA ALA A 385 -13.14 -13.17 3.12
C ALA A 385 -14.23 -12.10 2.88
N LYS A 386 -14.42 -11.23 3.89
CA LYS A 386 -15.32 -10.07 3.79
C LYS A 386 -14.53 -8.80 3.47
N LEU A 387 -15.05 -7.96 2.59
CA LEU A 387 -14.36 -6.81 2.02
C LEU A 387 -15.16 -5.52 2.32
N LEU A 388 -14.60 -4.66 3.15
CA LEU A 388 -15.14 -3.33 3.44
C LEU A 388 -14.44 -2.32 2.54
N VAL A 389 -15.20 -1.62 1.70
CA VAL A 389 -14.68 -0.61 0.76
C VAL A 389 -15.23 0.76 1.16
N MET A 390 -14.33 1.71 1.41
CA MET A 390 -14.69 3.12 1.57
C MET A 390 -14.36 3.91 0.30
N LEU A 391 -15.37 4.55 -0.30
CA LEU A 391 -15.25 5.45 -1.45
C LEU A 391 -15.64 6.87 -1.07
N ARG A 392 -15.24 7.84 -1.89
CA ARG A 392 -15.55 9.27 -1.80
C ARG A 392 -15.70 9.80 -3.22
N ASP A 393 -16.43 10.88 -3.45
CA ASP A 393 -16.39 11.59 -4.73
C ASP A 393 -14.93 11.69 -5.22
N PRO A 394 -14.59 11.08 -6.38
CA PRO A 394 -13.20 10.99 -6.82
C PRO A 394 -12.57 12.35 -7.13
N VAL A 395 -13.39 13.37 -7.44
CA VAL A 395 -12.97 14.76 -7.63
C VAL A 395 -12.44 15.32 -6.30
N GLU A 396 -13.25 15.22 -5.25
CA GLU A 396 -12.91 15.67 -3.89
C GLU A 396 -11.81 14.81 -3.26
N ARG A 397 -11.78 13.51 -3.57
CA ARG A 397 -10.70 12.60 -3.17
C ARG A 397 -9.37 13.06 -3.75
N LEU A 398 -9.30 13.32 -5.06
CA LEU A 398 -8.05 13.71 -5.74
C LEU A 398 -7.48 14.99 -5.15
N TYR A 399 -8.32 15.99 -4.93
CA TYR A 399 -7.85 17.23 -4.32
C TYR A 399 -7.41 17.04 -2.87
N SER A 400 -8.15 16.22 -2.10
CA SER A 400 -7.73 15.85 -0.75
C SER A 400 -6.43 15.04 -0.72
N ASP A 401 -6.14 14.29 -1.77
CA ASP A 401 -4.92 13.50 -1.95
C ASP A 401 -3.73 14.40 -2.24
N TYR A 402 -3.87 15.30 -3.21
CA TYR A 402 -2.92 16.35 -3.52
C TYR A 402 -2.52 17.14 -2.27
N LEU A 403 -3.50 17.63 -1.51
CA LEU A 403 -3.23 18.41 -0.30
C LEU A 403 -2.51 17.59 0.79
N TYR A 404 -2.69 16.28 0.83
CA TYR A 404 -2.06 15.42 1.83
C TYR A 404 -0.62 15.03 1.47
N PHE A 405 -0.35 14.73 0.19
CA PHE A 405 0.92 14.15 -0.26
C PHE A 405 1.89 15.16 -0.89
N ALA A 406 1.43 16.31 -1.38
CA ALA A 406 2.31 17.34 -1.94
C ALA A 406 3.25 17.94 -0.88
N SER A 407 4.52 18.16 -1.25
CA SER A 407 5.60 18.48 -0.30
C SER A 407 5.73 19.97 0.08
N SER A 408 5.32 20.90 -0.80
CA SER A 408 5.38 22.36 -0.56
C SER A 408 4.67 23.12 -1.68
N ASN A 409 4.33 24.41 -1.45
CA ASN A 409 3.70 25.32 -2.43
C ASN A 409 2.35 24.84 -2.98
N LYS A 410 1.51 24.27 -2.12
CA LYS A 410 0.17 23.82 -2.52
C LYS A 410 -0.69 25.03 -2.87
N SER A 411 -1.35 25.01 -4.02
CA SER A 411 -2.33 26.02 -4.41
C SER A 411 -3.38 25.40 -5.34
N ALA A 412 -4.48 26.13 -5.56
CA ALA A 412 -5.46 25.72 -6.55
C ALA A 412 -4.88 25.80 -7.98
N ASP A 413 -4.00 26.78 -8.26
CA ASP A 413 -3.26 26.92 -9.52
C ASP A 413 -2.36 25.69 -9.79
N ASP A 414 -1.48 25.33 -8.85
CA ASP A 414 -0.57 24.18 -8.98
C ASP A 414 -1.35 22.87 -9.10
N PHE A 415 -2.48 22.74 -8.39
CA PHE A 415 -3.36 21.59 -8.56
C PHE A 415 -3.96 21.52 -9.97
N HIS A 416 -4.41 22.65 -10.53
CA HIS A 416 -4.97 22.70 -11.88
C HIS A 416 -3.94 22.26 -12.93
N GLU A 417 -2.74 22.82 -12.88
CA GLU A 417 -1.65 22.47 -13.82
C GLU A 417 -1.32 20.98 -13.78
N LYS A 418 -1.21 20.41 -12.57
CA LYS A 418 -0.94 18.98 -12.39
C LYS A 418 -2.08 18.10 -12.88
N VAL A 419 -3.34 18.53 -12.74
CA VAL A 419 -4.49 17.80 -13.30
C VAL A 419 -4.40 17.76 -14.83
N THR A 420 -4.12 18.89 -15.47
CA THR A 420 -3.98 18.97 -16.93
C THR A 420 -2.84 18.09 -17.44
N GLU A 421 -1.66 18.15 -16.81
CA GLU A 421 -0.52 17.30 -17.16
C GLU A 421 -0.85 15.80 -16.97
N ALA A 422 -1.49 15.44 -15.85
CA ALA A 422 -1.86 14.05 -15.59
C ALA A 422 -2.88 13.50 -16.61
N LEU A 423 -3.82 14.33 -17.09
CA LEU A 423 -4.77 13.95 -18.14
C LEU A 423 -4.06 13.69 -19.48
N GLN A 424 -3.10 14.54 -19.86
CA GLN A 424 -2.30 14.34 -21.08
C GLN A 424 -1.48 13.05 -21.02
N LEU A 425 -0.82 12.79 -19.89
CA LEU A 425 -0.07 11.54 -19.69
C LEU A 425 -0.98 10.32 -19.77
N PHE A 426 -2.19 10.40 -19.19
CA PHE A 426 -3.14 9.30 -19.22
C PHE A 426 -3.72 9.07 -20.61
N GLU A 427 -4.07 10.12 -21.34
CA GLU A 427 -4.50 10.03 -22.74
C GLU A 427 -3.43 9.36 -23.61
N ASN A 428 -2.17 9.81 -23.52
CA ASN A 428 -1.07 9.23 -24.29
C ASN A 428 -0.93 7.73 -24.05
N CYS A 429 -1.14 7.25 -22.82
CA CYS A 429 -1.17 5.82 -22.56
C CYS A 429 -2.36 5.13 -23.23
N MET A 430 -3.56 5.72 -23.11
CA MET A 430 -4.80 5.18 -23.69
C MET A 430 -4.78 5.13 -25.22
N LEU A 431 -3.87 5.83 -25.89
CA LEU A 431 -3.68 5.74 -27.34
C LEU A 431 -3.11 4.38 -27.76
N ASP A 432 -2.23 3.80 -26.95
CA ASP A 432 -1.45 2.60 -27.30
C ASP A 432 -1.85 1.37 -26.47
N TYR A 433 -2.54 1.56 -25.33
CA TYR A 433 -2.82 0.51 -24.36
C TYR A 433 -4.27 0.52 -23.87
N SER A 434 -4.70 -0.62 -23.33
CA SER A 434 -6.03 -0.76 -22.71
C SER A 434 -6.15 0.10 -21.44
N LEU A 435 -7.39 0.38 -21.03
CA LEU A 435 -7.68 1.04 -19.76
C LEU A 435 -7.00 0.34 -18.58
N ARG A 436 -7.09 -1.00 -18.52
CA ARG A 436 -6.48 -1.76 -17.42
C ARG A 436 -4.97 -1.64 -17.44
N ALA A 437 -4.33 -1.74 -18.61
CA ALA A 437 -2.90 -1.60 -18.76
C ALA A 437 -2.43 -0.22 -18.27
N CYS A 438 -3.12 0.86 -18.65
CA CYS A 438 -2.79 2.21 -18.19
C CYS A 438 -3.00 2.40 -16.68
N VAL A 439 -4.10 1.90 -16.11
CA VAL A 439 -4.38 2.03 -14.67
C VAL A 439 -3.34 1.33 -13.80
N TYR A 440 -2.85 0.18 -14.23
CA TYR A 440 -1.81 -0.57 -13.51
C TYR A 440 -0.38 -0.31 -14.02
N ASN A 441 -0.18 0.66 -14.91
CA ASN A 441 1.16 1.00 -15.41
C ASN A 441 1.95 1.76 -14.34
N ASN A 442 2.92 1.11 -13.72
CA ASN A 442 3.74 1.70 -12.67
C ASN A 442 4.57 2.91 -13.17
N THR A 443 5.08 2.87 -14.39
CA THR A 443 5.86 3.98 -14.96
C THR A 443 4.99 5.23 -15.10
N LEU A 444 3.80 5.08 -15.69
CA LEU A 444 2.81 6.16 -15.79
C LEU A 444 2.39 6.67 -14.41
N ASN A 445 2.10 5.76 -13.48
CA ASN A 445 1.66 6.09 -12.13
C ASN A 445 2.70 6.89 -11.32
N ASN A 446 3.99 6.70 -11.57
CA ASN A 446 5.06 7.48 -10.96
C ASN A 446 5.34 8.79 -11.69
N ALA A 447 5.03 8.87 -12.99
CA ALA A 447 5.17 10.08 -13.79
C ALA A 447 4.02 11.09 -13.53
N MET A 448 2.82 10.61 -13.22
CA MET A 448 1.67 11.49 -12.98
C MET A 448 1.87 12.38 -11.73
N PRO A 449 1.73 13.72 -11.86
CA PRO A 449 1.92 14.64 -10.74
C PRO A 449 0.76 14.61 -9.73
N VAL A 450 -0.40 14.09 -10.12
CA VAL A 450 -1.54 13.77 -9.24
C VAL A 450 -2.11 12.40 -9.60
N ARG A 451 -2.63 11.67 -8.61
CA ARG A 451 -3.03 10.26 -8.78
C ARG A 451 -4.46 10.11 -9.29
N LEU A 452 -4.68 10.46 -10.56
CA LEU A 452 -5.98 10.36 -11.25
C LEU A 452 -6.53 8.93 -11.24
N GLN A 453 -5.70 7.96 -11.62
CA GLN A 453 -6.02 6.55 -11.77
C GLN A 453 -6.62 5.94 -10.50
N VAL A 454 -6.19 6.39 -9.31
CA VAL A 454 -6.69 5.89 -8.03
C VAL A 454 -8.18 6.21 -7.84
N GLY A 455 -8.71 7.23 -8.53
CA GLY A 455 -10.14 7.57 -8.54
C GLY A 455 -11.00 6.73 -9.49
N LEU A 456 -10.40 5.87 -10.31
CA LEU A 456 -11.11 5.04 -11.31
C LEU A 456 -11.66 3.77 -10.66
N TYR A 457 -12.53 3.94 -9.66
CA TYR A 457 -12.99 2.86 -8.78
C TYR A 457 -13.61 1.67 -9.53
N ALA A 458 -14.32 1.93 -10.63
CA ALA A 458 -14.96 0.89 -11.45
C ALA A 458 -13.95 -0.14 -11.98
N VAL A 459 -12.74 0.28 -12.37
CA VAL A 459 -11.68 -0.61 -12.88
C VAL A 459 -11.28 -1.61 -11.80
N TYR A 460 -10.90 -1.11 -10.63
CA TYR A 460 -10.50 -1.95 -9.50
C TYR A 460 -11.66 -2.85 -9.05
N LEU A 461 -12.86 -2.30 -8.85
CA LEU A 461 -13.98 -3.07 -8.34
C LEU A 461 -14.37 -4.22 -9.30
N LEU A 462 -14.36 -3.98 -10.62
CA LEU A 462 -14.65 -5.03 -11.59
C LEU A 462 -13.62 -6.16 -11.52
N ASP A 463 -12.33 -5.85 -11.41
CA ASP A 463 -11.28 -6.89 -11.26
C ASP A 463 -11.40 -7.67 -9.93
N TRP A 464 -11.93 -7.04 -8.88
CA TRP A 464 -12.22 -7.69 -7.60
C TRP A 464 -13.44 -8.61 -7.68
N LEU A 465 -14.50 -8.15 -8.38
CA LEU A 465 -15.72 -8.91 -8.63
C LEU A 465 -15.54 -10.09 -9.59
N THR A 466 -14.42 -10.19 -10.31
CA THR A 466 -14.10 -11.41 -11.08
C THR A 466 -13.74 -12.59 -10.17
N VAL A 467 -13.37 -12.34 -8.91
CA VAL A 467 -12.87 -13.36 -7.98
C VAL A 467 -13.78 -13.54 -6.77
N PHE A 468 -14.35 -12.44 -6.26
CA PHE A 468 -15.22 -12.44 -5.08
C PHE A 468 -16.67 -12.11 -5.46
N SER A 469 -17.62 -12.72 -4.76
CA SER A 469 -19.04 -12.44 -5.00
C SER A 469 -19.45 -11.07 -4.45
N LYS A 470 -20.51 -10.46 -5.01
CA LYS A 470 -20.99 -9.12 -4.60
C LYS A 470 -21.37 -9.08 -3.11
N GLU A 471 -21.85 -10.18 -2.54
CA GLU A 471 -22.27 -10.33 -1.14
C GLU A 471 -21.09 -10.35 -0.14
N GLN A 472 -19.86 -10.50 -0.66
CA GLN A 472 -18.63 -10.39 0.11
C GLN A 472 -18.14 -8.95 0.23
N PHE A 473 -18.80 -7.98 -0.42
CA PHE A 473 -18.49 -6.56 -0.32
C PHE A 473 -19.54 -5.80 0.48
N LEU A 474 -19.09 -4.88 1.33
CA LEU A 474 -19.88 -3.74 1.77
C LEU A 474 -19.15 -2.47 1.33
N ILE A 475 -19.79 -1.72 0.45
CA ILE A 475 -19.22 -0.52 -0.17
C ILE A 475 -19.95 0.69 0.40
N LEU A 476 -19.20 1.61 0.99
CA LEU A 476 -19.71 2.77 1.71
C LEU A 476 -19.17 4.05 1.08
N ARG A 477 -20.00 5.10 1.05
CA ARG A 477 -19.59 6.46 0.71
C ARG A 477 -19.16 7.22 1.96
N LEU A 478 -18.07 7.96 1.86
CA LEU A 478 -17.59 8.82 2.94
C LEU A 478 -18.63 9.89 3.28
N GLU A 479 -19.35 10.40 2.29
CA GLU A 479 -20.41 11.40 2.45
C GLU A 479 -21.55 10.87 3.34
N ASP A 480 -21.95 9.61 3.15
CA ASP A 480 -22.96 8.94 3.99
C ASP A 480 -22.42 8.65 5.39
N HIS A 481 -21.15 8.23 5.47
CA HIS A 481 -20.50 7.96 6.75
C HIS A 481 -20.37 9.23 7.60
N ALA A 482 -19.98 10.35 6.99
CA ALA A 482 -19.82 11.63 7.65
C ALA A 482 -21.17 12.22 8.09
N SER A 483 -22.22 12.05 7.29
CA SER A 483 -23.57 12.55 7.63
C SER A 483 -24.25 11.72 8.71
N ASN A 484 -24.06 10.39 8.71
CA ASN A 484 -24.65 9.51 9.73
C ASN A 484 -23.74 8.32 10.06
N VAL A 485 -22.76 8.59 10.94
CA VAL A 485 -21.81 7.58 11.45
C VAL A 485 -22.54 6.41 12.11
N LYS A 486 -23.59 6.66 12.89
CA LYS A 486 -24.33 5.59 13.60
C LYS A 486 -24.93 4.60 12.62
N TYR A 487 -25.66 5.11 11.62
CA TYR A 487 -26.31 4.28 10.60
C TYR A 487 -25.31 3.46 9.78
N THR A 488 -24.24 4.11 9.31
CA THR A 488 -23.21 3.42 8.50
C THR A 488 -22.43 2.38 9.32
N MET A 489 -22.11 2.65 10.58
CA MET A 489 -21.48 1.65 11.45
C MET A 489 -22.41 0.46 11.75
N HIS A 490 -23.72 0.68 11.88
CA HIS A 490 -24.68 -0.43 12.01
C HIS A 490 -24.70 -1.33 10.78
N LYS A 491 -24.60 -0.77 9.56
CA LYS A 491 -24.41 -1.58 8.34
C LYS A 491 -23.15 -2.43 8.40
N VAL A 492 -22.04 -1.85 8.88
CA VAL A 492 -20.78 -2.59 9.07
C VAL A 492 -20.95 -3.73 10.07
N PHE A 493 -21.63 -3.50 11.18
CA PHE A 493 -21.87 -4.54 12.20
C PHE A 493 -22.73 -5.68 11.66
N GLN A 494 -23.79 -5.34 10.93
CA GLN A 494 -24.64 -6.34 10.28
C GLN A 494 -23.85 -7.17 9.26
N PHE A 495 -23.07 -6.50 8.41
CA PHE A 495 -22.27 -7.16 7.37
C PHE A 495 -21.20 -8.11 7.94
N LEU A 496 -20.56 -7.73 9.05
CA LEU A 496 -19.56 -8.54 9.75
C LEU A 496 -20.16 -9.51 10.80
N ASN A 497 -21.50 -9.55 10.92
CA ASN A 497 -22.21 -10.35 11.91
C ASN A 497 -21.67 -10.15 13.35
N LEU A 498 -21.57 -8.88 13.74
CA LEU A 498 -21.11 -8.43 15.05
C LEU A 498 -22.26 -8.28 16.04
N GLY A 499 -21.97 -8.49 17.32
CA GLY A 499 -22.90 -8.26 18.42
C GLY A 499 -23.28 -6.78 18.61
N PRO A 500 -24.36 -6.49 19.36
CA PRO A 500 -24.73 -5.12 19.68
C PRO A 500 -23.72 -4.46 20.62
N LEU A 501 -23.60 -3.13 20.52
CA LEU A 501 -22.82 -2.32 21.45
C LEU A 501 -23.66 -1.87 22.64
N SER A 502 -23.01 -1.68 23.80
CA SER A 502 -23.61 -0.87 24.86
C SER A 502 -23.77 0.59 24.43
N GLU A 503 -24.73 1.31 25.01
CA GLU A 503 -24.94 2.73 24.73
C GLU A 503 -23.65 3.57 24.90
N LYS A 504 -22.85 3.24 25.92
CA LYS A 504 -21.56 3.90 26.16
C LYS A 504 -20.56 3.65 25.04
N GLN A 505 -20.45 2.43 24.53
CA GLN A 505 -19.56 2.09 23.42
C GLN A 505 -20.02 2.74 22.11
N GLU A 506 -21.33 2.71 21.84
CA GLU A 506 -21.90 3.37 20.66
C GLU A 506 -21.68 4.88 20.72
N ALA A 507 -21.92 5.52 21.87
CA ALA A 507 -21.69 6.94 22.07
C ALA A 507 -20.21 7.30 21.91
N LEU A 508 -19.28 6.50 22.46
CA LEU A 508 -17.84 6.71 22.28
C LEU A 508 -17.46 6.62 20.79
N MET A 509 -17.98 5.62 20.09
CA MET A 509 -17.68 5.41 18.68
C MET A 509 -18.24 6.51 17.78
N THR A 510 -19.48 6.94 18.01
CA THR A 510 -20.18 7.92 17.17
C THR A 510 -19.75 9.36 17.44
N LYS A 511 -19.41 9.69 18.70
CA LYS A 511 -18.97 11.05 19.09
C LYS A 511 -17.47 11.26 18.95
N SER A 512 -16.70 10.23 18.62
CA SER A 512 -15.26 10.37 18.32
C SER A 512 -15.06 11.27 17.10
N PRO A 513 -14.11 12.23 17.17
CA PRO A 513 -13.82 13.13 16.06
C PRO A 513 -13.34 12.35 14.84
N ALA A 514 -13.64 12.85 13.65
CA ALA A 514 -13.21 12.22 12.41
C ALA A 514 -11.68 12.17 12.31
N SER A 515 -11.14 11.02 11.89
CA SER A 515 -9.71 10.83 11.68
C SER A 515 -9.24 11.40 10.33
N ASN A 516 -7.97 11.82 10.27
CA ASN A 516 -7.29 12.28 9.03
C ASN A 516 -8.00 13.41 8.27
N THR A 517 -8.62 14.34 9.02
CA THR A 517 -9.16 15.59 8.47
C THR A 517 -8.06 16.50 7.90
N ARG A 518 -8.45 17.49 7.09
CA ARG A 518 -7.51 18.45 6.49
C ARG A 518 -6.71 19.15 7.60
N ARG A 519 -5.38 19.18 7.43
CA ARG A 519 -4.45 19.82 8.38
C ARG A 519 -4.80 21.30 8.53
N PRO A 520 -4.62 21.90 9.73
CA PRO A 520 -4.92 23.31 9.94
C PRO A 520 -4.25 24.25 8.92
N GLU A 521 -2.98 23.98 8.59
CA GLU A 521 -2.17 24.73 7.61
C GLU A 521 -2.74 24.70 6.18
N ASP A 522 -3.45 23.64 5.80
CA ASP A 522 -4.00 23.47 4.44
C ASP A 522 -5.44 24.01 4.32
N ARG A 523 -6.09 24.40 5.43
CA ARG A 523 -7.50 24.86 5.41
C ARG A 523 -7.66 26.18 4.70
N SER A 524 -6.70 27.08 4.84
CA SER A 524 -6.69 28.40 4.18
C SER A 524 -6.52 28.32 2.65
N LEU A 525 -6.10 27.17 2.11
CA LEU A 525 -5.97 26.96 0.65
C LEU A 525 -7.32 26.93 -0.07
N GLY A 526 -8.42 26.77 0.66
CA GLY A 526 -9.76 26.81 0.07
C GLY A 526 -10.12 25.59 -0.79
N PRO A 527 -11.14 25.72 -1.65
CA PRO A 527 -11.52 24.71 -2.62
C PRO A 527 -10.63 24.76 -3.88
N MET A 528 -10.68 23.70 -4.69
CA MET A 528 -10.13 23.75 -6.05
C MET A 528 -10.90 24.74 -6.92
N TRP A 529 -10.35 25.13 -8.06
CA TRP A 529 -11.10 25.99 -8.98
C TRP A 529 -12.36 25.32 -9.52
N PRO A 530 -13.44 26.10 -9.75
CA PRO A 530 -14.65 25.59 -10.40
C PRO A 530 -14.36 24.93 -11.76
N ILE A 531 -13.42 25.47 -12.54
CA ILE A 531 -13.04 24.89 -13.82
C ILE A 531 -12.32 23.54 -13.66
N THR A 532 -11.41 23.41 -12.68
CA THR A 532 -10.76 22.14 -12.35
C THR A 532 -11.77 21.11 -11.88
N GLN A 533 -12.74 21.53 -11.05
CA GLN A 533 -13.83 20.67 -10.60
C GLN A 533 -14.65 20.18 -11.80
N LYS A 534 -14.96 21.05 -12.76
CA LYS A 534 -15.66 20.67 -14.00
C LYS A 534 -14.85 19.68 -14.84
N ILE A 535 -13.56 19.95 -15.07
CA ILE A 535 -12.63 19.06 -15.79
C ILE A 535 -12.65 17.65 -15.16
N LEU A 536 -12.50 17.58 -13.83
CA LEU A 536 -12.48 16.30 -13.12
C LEU A 536 -13.85 15.60 -13.12
N ARG A 537 -14.96 16.34 -13.05
CA ARG A 537 -16.31 15.77 -13.19
C ARG A 537 -16.53 15.17 -14.58
N ASP A 538 -16.12 15.89 -15.63
CA ASP A 538 -16.19 15.40 -17.00
C ASP A 538 -15.30 14.15 -17.19
N PHE A 539 -14.09 14.13 -16.62
CA PHE A 539 -13.17 12.98 -16.67
C PHE A 539 -13.72 11.76 -15.91
N TYR A 540 -14.12 11.91 -14.65
CA TYR A 540 -14.59 10.80 -13.82
C TYR A 540 -16.01 10.34 -14.15
N GLY A 541 -16.82 11.19 -14.80
CA GLY A 541 -18.24 10.95 -15.06
C GLY A 541 -18.57 9.58 -15.70
N PRO A 542 -17.92 9.19 -16.81
CA PRO A 542 -18.13 7.88 -17.43
C PRO A 542 -17.80 6.70 -16.48
N PHE A 543 -16.71 6.81 -15.71
CA PHE A 543 -16.30 5.77 -14.75
C PHE A 543 -17.24 5.67 -13.56
N ASN A 544 -17.73 6.81 -13.04
CA ASN A 544 -18.70 6.87 -11.96
C ASN A 544 -20.06 6.32 -12.41
N THR A 545 -20.47 6.60 -13.64
CA THR A 545 -21.68 6.01 -14.24
C THR A 545 -21.56 4.50 -14.31
N ARG A 546 -20.40 3.98 -14.75
CA ARG A 546 -20.15 2.53 -14.74
C ARG A 546 -20.19 1.95 -13.33
N LEU A 547 -19.59 2.64 -12.36
CA LEU A 547 -19.62 2.21 -10.96
C LEU A 547 -21.05 2.12 -10.41
N ALA A 548 -21.86 3.15 -10.64
CA ALA A 548 -23.26 3.18 -10.22
C ALA A 548 -24.06 2.00 -10.81
N GLN A 549 -23.85 1.68 -12.09
CA GLN A 549 -24.47 0.52 -12.75
C GLN A 549 -24.03 -0.81 -12.12
N VAL A 550 -22.74 -0.99 -11.84
CA VAL A 550 -22.22 -2.22 -11.22
C VAL A 550 -22.79 -2.41 -9.80
N LEU A 551 -22.93 -1.31 -9.07
CA LEU A 551 -23.44 -1.31 -7.71
C LEU A 551 -24.97 -1.37 -7.64
N ASP A 552 -25.67 -0.97 -8.70
CA ASP A 552 -27.11 -0.69 -8.69
C ASP A 552 -27.46 0.40 -7.67
N ASP A 553 -26.66 1.47 -7.66
CA ASP A 553 -26.80 2.60 -6.74
C ASP A 553 -26.29 3.90 -7.39
N GLU A 554 -27.25 4.74 -7.83
CA GLU A 554 -26.99 6.04 -8.47
C GLU A 554 -26.23 7.02 -7.56
N ALA A 555 -26.21 6.79 -6.24
CA ALA A 555 -25.48 7.64 -5.31
C ALA A 555 -23.95 7.59 -5.57
N PHE A 556 -23.44 6.53 -6.19
CA PHE A 556 -22.05 6.41 -6.65
C PHE A 556 -21.76 7.06 -8.01
N ALA A 557 -22.75 7.70 -8.64
CA ALA A 557 -22.50 8.54 -9.81
C ALA A 557 -22.01 9.95 -9.43
N TRP A 558 -22.22 10.37 -8.17
CA TRP A 558 -21.92 11.73 -7.65
C TRP A 558 -22.42 12.87 -8.56
N LYS A 559 -23.65 12.73 -9.12
CA LYS A 559 -24.29 13.75 -9.98
C LYS A 559 -24.73 15.01 -9.20
N THR A 560 -25.01 14.86 -7.92
CA THR A 560 -25.47 15.92 -7.01
C THR A 560 -24.52 16.01 -5.80
N THR A 561 -23.35 16.62 -6.00
CA THR A 561 -22.44 17.00 -4.90
C THR A 561 -22.20 18.50 -4.85
#